data_AF-A0A9E1FA01-F1
#
_entry.id   AF-A0A9E1FA01-F1
#
_cell.length_a   1.000
_cell.length_b   1.000
_cell.length_c   1.000
_cell.angle_alpha   90.00
_cell.angle_beta   90.00
_cell.angle_gamma   90.00
#
_symmetry.space_group_name_H-M   'P 1'
#
loop_
_entity.id
_entity.type
_entity.pdbx_description
1 polymer ?
#
loop_
_entity_poly.entity_id
_entity_poly.type
_entity_poly.pdbx_seq_one_letter_code
_entity_poly.pdbx_strand_id
1 'polypeptide(L)' 'ISNCVSPCQRGKEAKQVGYCIADRLFDAYSGKKESGLFFTGANGYKLKELISVKELMHKLVHGE' A
#
# COMPACT_ATOMS: atom_id res chain seq x y z
N ILE A 1 13.62 -4.85 9.56
CA ILE A 1 12.52 -3.97 9.14
C ILE A 1 11.16 -4.62 9.43
N SER A 2 10.97 -5.90 9.15
CA SER A 2 9.76 -6.67 9.50
C SER A 2 9.50 -6.85 11.03
N ASN A 3 8.79 -5.88 11.63
CA ASN A 3 8.20 -5.94 12.99
C ASN A 3 6.69 -5.60 12.97
N CYS A 4 6.02 -5.72 11.82
CA CYS A 4 4.81 -4.94 11.53
C CYS A 4 3.47 -5.54 11.99
N VAL A 5 3.40 -6.83 12.34
CA VAL A 5 2.15 -7.44 12.83
C VAL A 5 2.50 -8.32 14.03
N SER A 6 1.89 -8.06 15.19
CA SER A 6 2.15 -8.80 16.44
C SER A 6 2.12 -10.34 16.34
N PRO A 7 1.31 -10.99 15.46
CA PRO A 7 1.35 -12.43 15.29
C PRO A 7 2.42 -12.95 14.31
N CYS A 8 3.27 -12.10 13.73
CA CYS A 8 4.17 -12.48 12.63
C CYS A 8 5.49 -13.17 13.07
N GLN A 9 5.78 -13.31 14.37
CA GLN A 9 7.05 -13.86 14.89
C GLN A 9 8.31 -13.28 14.16
N ARG A 10 8.30 -11.98 13.85
CA ARG A 10 9.34 -11.30 13.03
C ARG A 10 9.58 -11.91 11.65
N GLY A 11 8.52 -12.42 11.03
CA GLY A 11 8.55 -13.00 9.70
C GLY A 11 9.28 -14.34 9.62
N LYS A 12 9.32 -15.15 10.70
CA LYS A 12 9.97 -16.48 10.66
C LYS A 12 9.36 -17.38 9.57
N GLU A 13 8.04 -17.51 9.56
CA GLU A 13 7.30 -18.28 8.56
C GLU A 13 7.32 -17.56 7.21
N ALA A 14 7.17 -16.23 7.21
CA ALA A 14 7.30 -15.38 6.02
C ALA A 14 8.64 -15.58 5.28
N LYS A 15 9.74 -15.78 6.00
CA LYS A 15 11.06 -16.08 5.43
C LYS A 15 11.14 -17.50 4.85
N GLN A 16 10.44 -18.47 5.45
CA GLN A 16 10.36 -19.83 4.89
C GLN A 16 9.58 -19.85 3.57
N VAL A 17 8.47 -19.10 3.50
CA VAL A 17 7.64 -18.99 2.27
C VAL A 17 8.18 -17.96 1.27
N GLY A 18 9.27 -17.25 1.62
CA GLY A 18 9.93 -16.27 0.73
C GLY A 18 9.19 -14.94 0.56
N TYR A 19 8.17 -14.65 1.36
CA TYR A 19 7.35 -13.45 1.22
C TYR A 19 6.90 -12.86 2.57
N CYS A 20 7.27 -11.61 2.82
CA CYS A 20 6.77 -10.82 3.94
C CYS A 20 6.13 -9.52 3.46
N ILE A 21 4.84 -9.31 3.78
CA ILE A 21 4.11 -8.10 3.36
C ILE A 21 4.77 -6.81 3.86
N ALA A 22 5.33 -6.83 5.07
CA ALA A 22 6.05 -5.69 5.66
C ALA A 22 7.24 -5.25 4.81
N ASP A 23 8.04 -6.21 4.32
CA ASP A 23 9.20 -5.91 3.49
C ASP A 23 8.76 -5.36 2.12
N ARG A 24 7.67 -5.87 1.55
CA ARG A 24 7.13 -5.36 0.26
C ARG A 24 6.52 -3.96 0.40
N LEU A 25 5.86 -3.68 1.52
CA LEU A 25 5.36 -2.33 1.83
C LEU A 25 6.52 -1.35 2.02
N PHE A 26 7.61 -1.78 2.67
CA PHE A 26 8.81 -0.98 2.81
C PHE A 26 9.52 -0.76 1.47
N ASP A 27 9.61 -1.78 0.62
CA ASP A 27 10.17 -1.67 -0.72
C ASP A 27 9.38 -0.63 -1.55
N ALA A 28 8.05 -0.62 -1.47
CA ALA A 28 7.20 0.38 -2.09
C ALA A 28 7.48 1.80 -1.56
N TYR A 29 7.59 1.96 -0.24
CA TYR A 29 7.99 3.22 0.40
C TYR A 29 9.39 3.69 -0.06
N SER A 30 10.32 2.75 -0.24
CA SER A 30 11.69 2.99 -0.69
C SER A 30 11.80 3.22 -2.21
N GLY A 31 10.68 3.24 -2.93
CA GLY A 31 10.64 3.49 -4.37
C GLY A 31 11.03 2.29 -5.26
N LYS A 32 11.18 1.08 -4.70
CA LYS A 32 11.43 -0.13 -5.48
C LYS A 32 10.12 -0.62 -6.09
N LYS A 33 9.92 -0.38 -7.38
CA LYS A 33 8.66 -0.68 -8.06
C LYS A 33 8.50 -2.18 -8.35
N GLU A 34 9.61 -2.89 -8.51
CA GLU A 34 9.65 -4.30 -8.91
C GLU A 34 9.30 -5.23 -7.75
N SER A 35 9.74 -4.90 -6.54
CA SER A 35 9.48 -5.68 -5.32
C SER A 35 8.50 -5.01 -4.35
N GLY A 36 8.02 -3.81 -4.69
CA GLY A 36 7.05 -3.08 -3.89
C GLY A 36 5.63 -3.63 -4.03
N LEU A 37 4.86 -3.60 -2.94
CA LEU A 37 3.43 -3.90 -2.96
C LEU A 37 2.61 -2.60 -2.97
N PHE A 38 1.76 -2.43 -3.98
CA PHE A 38 0.90 -1.26 -4.15
C PHE A 38 -0.57 -1.69 -4.19
N PHE A 39 -1.42 -1.01 -3.41
CA PHE A 39 -2.86 -1.24 -3.44
C PHE A 39 -3.55 -0.17 -4.29
N THR A 40 -4.51 -0.61 -5.10
CA THR A 40 -5.39 0.30 -5.83
C THR A 40 -6.77 -0.34 -5.99
N GLY A 41 -7.81 0.48 -6.03
CA GLY A 41 -9.16 -0.01 -6.31
C GLY A 41 -9.29 -0.45 -7.78
N ALA A 42 -10.36 -1.19 -8.10
CA ALA A 42 -10.61 -1.69 -9.46
C ALA A 42 -10.66 -0.56 -10.53
N ASN A 43 -11.03 0.67 -10.12
CA ASN A 43 -11.08 1.85 -10.98
C ASN A 43 -9.87 2.78 -10.84
N GLY A 44 -8.77 2.33 -10.19
CA GLY A 44 -7.60 3.18 -9.92
C GLY A 44 -6.94 3.74 -11.18
N TYR A 45 -7.06 3.04 -12.30
CA TYR A 45 -6.57 3.51 -13.61
C TYR A 45 -7.28 4.78 -14.13
N LYS A 46 -8.43 5.16 -13.55
CA LYS A 46 -9.16 6.37 -13.92
C LYS A 46 -8.63 7.63 -13.22
N LEU A 47 -7.79 7.47 -12.20
CA LEU A 47 -7.22 8.60 -11.45
C LEU A 47 -6.19 9.34 -12.31
N LYS A 48 -6.34 10.66 -12.43
CA LYS A 48 -5.44 11.53 -13.23
C LYS A 48 -4.53 12.41 -12.39
N GLU A 49 -4.94 12.71 -11.17
CA GLU A 49 -4.27 13.65 -10.29
C GLU A 49 -4.40 13.23 -8.83
N LEU A 50 -3.46 13.69 -8.01
CA LEU A 50 -3.53 13.55 -6.56
C LEU A 50 -4.26 14.77 -6.01
N ILE A 51 -5.42 14.53 -5.39
CA ILE A 51 -6.22 15.58 -4.76
C ILE A 51 -6.09 15.56 -3.25
N SER A 52 -6.36 16.70 -2.62
CA SER A 52 -6.42 16.77 -1.17
C SER A 52 -7.64 16.01 -0.63
N VAL A 53 -7.56 15.54 0.62
CA VAL A 53 -8.72 14.90 1.29
C VAL A 53 -9.92 15.85 1.33
N LYS A 54 -9.68 17.16 1.54
CA LYS A 54 -10.75 18.18 1.55
C LYS A 54 -11.50 18.24 0.22
N GLU A 55 -10.77 18.22 -0.89
CA GLU A 55 -11.35 18.23 -2.24
C GLU A 55 -12.09 16.94 -2.55
N LEU A 56 -11.52 15.79 -2.19
CA LEU A 56 -12.17 14.49 -2.33
C LEU A 56 -13.52 14.48 -1.63
N MET A 57 -13.57 14.92 -0.37
CA MET A 57 -14.82 14.99 0.40
C MET A 57 -15.82 15.96 -0.23
N HIS A 58 -15.37 17.09 -0.76
CA HIS A 58 -16.24 18.04 -1.44
C HIS A 58 -16.91 17.42 -2.68
N LYS A 59 -16.13 16.78 -3.57
CA LYS A 59 -16.60 16.08 -4.78
C LYS A 59 -17.60 14.96 -4.45
N LEU A 60 -17.35 14.20 -3.38
CA LEU A 60 -18.24 13.12 -2.96
C LEU A 60 -19.58 13.61 -2.41
N VAL A 61 -19.61 14.74 -1.71
CA VAL A 61 -20.82 15.27 -1.07
C VAL A 61 -21.69 16.08 -2.04
N HIS A 62 -21.08 16.90 -2.91
CA HIS A 62 -21.80 17.83 -3.77
C HIS A 62 -21.92 17.36 -5.22
N GLY A 63 -21.32 16.21 -5.56
CA GLY A 63 -21.12 15.78 -6.94
C GLY A 63 -19.89 16.43 -7.56
N GLU A 64 -19.48 15.89 -8.71
CA GLU A 64 -18.49 16.53 -9.59
C GLU A 64 -19.07 17.75 -10.31
#